data_AF-A0A2X3K4N2-F1
#
_entry.id   AF-A0A2X3K4N2-F1
#
_cell.length_a   1.000
_cell.length_b   1.000
_cell.length_c   1.000
_cell.angle_alpha   90.00
_cell.angle_beta   90.00
_cell.angle_gamma   90.00
#
_symmetry.space_group_name_H-M   'P 1'
#
loop_
_entity.id
_entity.type
_entity.pdbx_description
1 polymer ?
#
loop_
_entity_poly.entity_id
_entity_poly.type
_entity_poly.pdbx_seq_one_letter_code
_entity_poly.pdbx_strand_id
1 'polypeptide(L)'
;MAHYLWNRFGSSHRVRFVAINFEPVVGEILEKIDDGQMGVILKRMMVRAASKVAERYGVQALVTGEALGQVSSQTLTNLRLIDNVSDTLILRPLISYDKEHIINLARQIGTEDFARTMPEYCGVISKSPTVKAVKSKIEAEEEKFDFSILDKVVEEANNVDIREIAQQTEQEVVEVETVNGFGPNDVILDIRSIDEQEDKPLKVEGIDVVSLPFYKLSTKFGDLDQNRTWLLWCERGVMSRLQALYLREQGFNNVKVYRP
;
A
#
# COMPACT_ATOMS: atom_id res chain seq x y z
N MET A 1 -8.75 -9.92 -7.80
CA MET A 1 -8.15 -11.16 -7.23
C MET A 1 -9.04 -11.83 -6.17
N ALA A 2 -9.47 -11.15 -5.10
CA ALA A 2 -10.23 -11.77 -4.00
C ALA A 2 -11.51 -12.50 -4.46
N HIS A 3 -12.33 -11.86 -5.31
CA HIS A 3 -13.54 -12.49 -5.88
C HIS A 3 -13.21 -13.75 -6.70
N TYR A 4 -12.13 -13.74 -7.49
CA TYR A 4 -11.69 -14.90 -8.27
C TYR A 4 -11.39 -16.13 -7.38
N LEU A 5 -10.65 -15.92 -6.29
CA LEU A 5 -10.31 -16.98 -5.35
C LEU A 5 -11.55 -17.53 -4.63
N TRP A 6 -12.43 -16.64 -4.16
CA TRP A 6 -13.68 -17.03 -3.54
C TRP A 6 -14.57 -17.83 -4.50
N ASN A 7 -14.77 -17.35 -5.72
CA ASN A 7 -15.61 -18.03 -6.71
C ASN A 7 -15.07 -19.44 -7.04
N ARG A 8 -13.74 -19.59 -7.09
CA ARG A 8 -13.09 -20.86 -7.43
C ARG A 8 -13.04 -21.87 -6.29
N PHE A 9 -12.79 -21.43 -5.05
CA PHE A 9 -12.48 -22.32 -3.93
C PHE A 9 -13.44 -22.23 -2.73
N GLY A 10 -14.32 -21.22 -2.68
CA GLY A 10 -15.10 -20.89 -1.49
C GLY A 10 -16.52 -20.38 -1.77
N SER A 11 -17.07 -20.59 -2.97
CA SER A 11 -18.36 -20.02 -3.39
C SER A 11 -19.55 -20.47 -2.54
N SER A 12 -19.42 -21.61 -1.85
CA SER A 12 -20.40 -22.11 -0.89
C SER A 12 -20.40 -21.37 0.46
N HIS A 13 -19.39 -20.55 0.74
CA HIS A 13 -19.21 -19.86 2.01
C HIS A 13 -19.41 -18.36 1.84
N ARG A 14 -20.00 -17.73 2.86
CA ARG A 14 -20.10 -16.27 2.93
C ARG A 14 -18.74 -15.71 3.37
N VAL A 15 -18.14 -14.89 2.52
CA VAL A 15 -16.89 -14.19 2.83
C VAL A 15 -17.17 -12.70 2.91
N ARG A 16 -16.73 -12.09 4.01
CA ARG A 16 -16.74 -10.64 4.20
C ARG A 16 -15.39 -10.09 3.77
N PHE A 17 -15.42 -9.07 2.92
CA PHE A 17 -14.25 -8.30 2.55
C PHE A 17 -14.22 -7.01 3.37
N VAL A 18 -13.15 -6.83 4.13
CA VAL A 18 -12.94 -5.65 4.99
C VAL A 18 -11.85 -4.80 4.35
N ALA A 19 -12.21 -3.64 3.83
CA ALA A 19 -11.29 -2.68 3.24
C ALA A 19 -10.96 -1.58 4.27
N ILE A 20 -9.68 -1.39 4.56
CA ILE A 20 -9.18 -0.37 5.49
C ILE A 20 -8.30 0.60 4.69
N ASN A 21 -8.63 1.88 4.71
CA ASN A 21 -7.78 2.90 4.07
C ASN A 21 -6.54 3.16 4.95
N PHE A 22 -5.39 2.62 4.54
CA PHE A 22 -4.13 2.76 5.26
C PHE A 22 -3.33 4.02 4.88
N GLU A 23 -3.81 4.85 3.97
CA GLU A 23 -3.12 6.08 3.54
C GLU A 23 -2.72 6.98 4.72
N PRO A 24 -3.60 7.30 5.70
CA PRO A 24 -3.23 8.13 6.85
C PRO A 24 -2.15 7.50 7.72
N VAL A 25 -2.20 6.17 7.90
CA VAL A 25 -1.22 5.41 8.68
C VAL A 25 0.15 5.45 8.01
N VAL A 26 0.19 5.31 6.68
CA VAL A 26 1.44 5.41 5.90
C VAL A 26 2.00 6.83 5.96
N GLY A 27 1.14 7.86 5.86
CA GLY A 27 1.55 9.26 6.00
C GLY A 27 2.22 9.54 7.34
N GLU A 28 1.61 9.11 8.44
CA GLU A 28 2.18 9.27 9.78
C GLU A 28 3.52 8.54 9.93
N ILE A 29 3.64 7.31 9.39
CA ILE A 29 4.90 6.56 9.41
C ILE A 29 5.99 7.32 8.65
N LEU A 30 5.68 7.85 7.47
CA LEU A 30 6.64 8.61 6.67
C LEU A 30 7.09 9.91 7.34
N GLU A 31 6.23 10.55 8.14
CA GLU A 31 6.56 11.82 8.79
C GLU A 31 7.28 11.65 10.14
N LYS A 32 7.07 10.53 10.85
CA LYS A 32 7.51 10.38 12.25
C LYS A 32 8.57 9.31 12.49
N ILE A 33 8.66 8.33 11.60
CA ILE A 33 9.42 7.08 11.85
C ILE A 33 10.69 7.07 11.03
N ASP A 34 11.78 6.57 11.61
CA ASP A 34 13.04 6.36 10.90
C ASP A 34 12.89 5.39 9.71
N ASP A 35 13.42 5.77 8.54
CA ASP A 35 13.40 5.02 7.27
C ASP A 35 13.72 3.52 7.42
N GLY A 36 14.72 3.21 8.24
CA GLY A 36 15.20 1.83 8.44
C GLY A 36 14.21 0.96 9.21
N GLN A 37 13.29 1.56 9.97
CA GLN A 37 12.29 0.88 10.80
C GLN A 37 10.88 0.90 10.19
N MET A 38 10.59 1.82 9.27
CA MET A 38 9.24 1.99 8.66
C MET A 38 8.59 0.69 8.21
N GLY A 39 9.35 -0.20 7.55
CA GLY A 39 8.82 -1.47 7.06
C GLY A 39 8.33 -2.43 8.16
N VAL A 40 8.99 -2.45 9.32
CA VAL A 40 8.58 -3.27 10.47
C VAL A 40 7.41 -2.62 11.19
N ILE A 41 7.43 -1.30 11.35
CA ILE A 41 6.35 -0.53 11.98
C ILE A 41 5.06 -0.63 11.16
N LEU A 42 5.11 -0.46 9.84
CA LEU A 42 3.96 -0.61 8.95
C LEU A 42 3.31 -1.99 9.09
N LYS A 43 4.10 -3.06 9.08
CA LYS A 43 3.59 -4.43 9.27
C LYS A 43 2.98 -4.63 10.66
N ARG A 44 3.57 -4.05 11.70
CA ARG A 44 3.01 -4.06 13.06
C ARG A 44 1.65 -3.36 13.10
N MET A 45 1.48 -2.21 12.42
CA MET A 45 0.19 -1.54 12.31
C MET A 45 -0.84 -2.37 11.53
N MET A 46 -0.44 -3.03 10.44
CA MET A 46 -1.32 -3.96 9.70
C MET A 46 -1.79 -5.12 10.58
N VAL A 47 -0.89 -5.74 11.37
CA VAL A 47 -1.26 -6.81 12.29
C VAL A 47 -2.18 -6.31 13.40
N ARG A 48 -1.93 -5.13 13.99
CA ARG A 48 -2.82 -4.52 14.99
C ARG A 48 -4.22 -4.27 14.41
N ALA A 49 -4.31 -3.69 13.21
CA ALA A 49 -5.59 -3.46 12.52
C ALA A 49 -6.33 -4.78 12.25
N ALA A 50 -5.64 -5.77 11.68
CA ALA A 50 -6.21 -7.08 11.41
C ALA A 50 -6.70 -7.78 12.69
N SER A 51 -5.98 -7.61 13.80
CA SER A 51 -6.33 -8.19 15.11
C SER A 51 -7.57 -7.53 15.71
N LYS A 52 -7.70 -6.19 15.63
CA LYS A 52 -8.91 -5.47 16.03
C LYS A 52 -10.13 -5.92 15.21
N VAL A 53 -9.94 -6.14 13.90
CA VAL A 53 -10.99 -6.71 13.03
C VAL A 53 -11.32 -8.15 13.42
N ALA A 54 -10.31 -8.96 13.73
CA ALA A 54 -10.50 -10.34 14.15
C ALA A 54 -11.31 -10.43 15.44
N GLU A 55 -10.97 -9.61 16.45
CA GLU A 55 -11.69 -9.52 17.71
C GLU A 55 -13.15 -9.11 17.50
N ARG A 56 -13.40 -8.04 16.71
CA ARG A 56 -14.76 -7.56 16.38
C ARG A 56 -15.65 -8.64 15.77
N TYR A 57 -15.06 -9.59 15.03
CA TYR A 57 -15.78 -10.67 14.35
C TYR A 57 -15.62 -12.05 15.00
N GLY A 58 -14.96 -12.14 16.15
CA GLY A 58 -14.71 -13.42 16.85
C GLY A 58 -13.80 -14.38 16.08
N VAL A 59 -12.98 -13.88 15.16
CA VAL A 59 -12.03 -14.66 14.36
C VAL A 59 -10.85 -15.08 15.24
N GLN A 60 -10.50 -16.37 15.20
CA GLN A 60 -9.52 -16.97 16.11
C GLN A 60 -8.07 -16.88 15.61
N ALA A 61 -7.88 -16.63 14.31
CA ALA A 61 -6.56 -16.62 13.70
C ALA A 61 -6.49 -15.69 12.49
N LEU A 62 -5.31 -15.11 12.28
CA LEU A 62 -4.93 -14.42 11.05
C LEU A 62 -4.14 -15.37 10.16
N VAL A 63 -4.21 -15.17 8.84
CA VAL A 63 -3.40 -15.93 7.87
C VAL A 63 -2.61 -14.94 7.04
N THR A 64 -1.29 -15.13 6.94
CA THR A 64 -0.41 -14.31 6.10
C THR A 64 0.35 -15.17 5.09
N GLY A 65 0.75 -14.54 3.98
CA GLY A 65 1.57 -15.15 2.94
C GLY A 65 3.09 -14.99 3.16
N GLU A 66 3.54 -14.77 4.40
CA GLU A 66 4.96 -14.55 4.70
C GLU A 66 5.77 -15.85 4.55
N ALA A 67 6.97 -15.74 3.96
CA ALA A 67 7.93 -16.84 3.79
C ALA A 67 9.27 -16.47 4.43
N LEU A 68 9.91 -17.41 5.12
CA LEU A 68 11.13 -17.11 5.88
C LEU A 68 12.30 -16.84 4.93
N GLY A 69 12.97 -15.69 5.10
CA GLY A 69 14.21 -15.38 4.38
C GLY A 69 14.05 -14.97 2.91
N GLN A 70 12.82 -14.78 2.42
CA GLN A 70 12.57 -14.38 1.04
C GLN A 70 12.85 -12.88 0.78
N VAL A 71 12.59 -12.02 1.77
CA VAL A 71 12.90 -10.58 1.73
C VAL A 71 13.50 -10.13 3.05
N SER A 72 14.21 -8.99 3.05
CA SER A 72 14.85 -8.41 4.24
C SER A 72 13.90 -8.19 5.43
N SER A 73 12.62 -7.91 5.15
CA SER A 73 11.58 -7.72 6.17
C SER A 73 11.00 -9.03 6.74
N GLN A 74 11.42 -10.20 6.25
CA GLN A 74 10.92 -11.53 6.64
C GLN A 74 12.04 -12.40 7.25
N THR A 75 12.90 -11.79 8.07
CA THR A 75 13.80 -12.55 8.95
C THR A 75 13.05 -13.05 10.18
N LEU A 76 13.55 -14.12 10.82
CA LEU A 76 12.97 -14.64 12.07
C LEU A 76 12.87 -13.55 13.15
N THR A 77 13.87 -12.65 13.21
CA THR A 77 13.87 -11.53 14.16
C THR A 77 12.72 -10.57 13.88
N ASN A 78 12.54 -10.16 12.62
CA ASN A 78 11.48 -9.22 12.24
C ASN A 78 10.10 -9.86 12.38
N LEU A 79 9.91 -11.11 11.96
CA LEU A 79 8.64 -11.82 12.11
C LEU A 79 8.22 -11.93 13.59
N ARG A 80 9.16 -12.27 14.47
CA ARG A 80 8.89 -12.29 15.92
C ARG A 80 8.47 -10.92 16.45
N LEU A 81 9.10 -9.84 15.98
CA LEU A 81 8.73 -8.49 16.39
C LEU A 81 7.35 -8.11 15.86
N ILE A 82 7.01 -8.49 14.64
CA ILE A 82 5.67 -8.26 14.08
C ILE A 82 4.61 -9.03 14.86
N ASP A 83 4.88 -10.27 15.27
CA ASP A 83 3.92 -11.09 16.03
C ASP A 83 3.61 -10.51 17.40
N ASN A 84 4.61 -9.96 18.10
CA ASN A 84 4.46 -9.47 19.48
C ASN A 84 3.47 -8.29 19.65
N VAL A 85 2.86 -7.77 18.58
CA VAL A 85 1.83 -6.72 18.67
C VAL A 85 0.41 -7.24 18.76
N SER A 86 0.23 -8.57 18.68
CA SER A 86 -1.08 -9.21 18.75
C SER A 86 -1.02 -10.54 19.48
N ASP A 87 -2.05 -10.82 20.26
CA ASP A 87 -2.28 -12.14 20.85
C ASP A 87 -3.03 -13.09 19.90
N THR A 88 -3.46 -12.61 18.73
CA THR A 88 -4.16 -13.42 17.73
C THR A 88 -3.18 -14.38 17.05
N LEU A 89 -3.55 -15.66 16.94
CA LEU A 89 -2.72 -16.67 16.28
C LEU A 89 -2.49 -16.30 14.80
N ILE A 90 -1.23 -16.17 14.38
CA ILE A 90 -0.87 -15.89 12.98
C ILE A 90 -0.36 -17.16 12.30
N LEU A 91 -1.16 -17.70 11.37
CA LEU A 91 -0.83 -18.84 10.54
C LEU A 91 -0.06 -18.40 9.28
N ARG A 92 1.03 -19.10 8.99
CA ARG A 92 1.92 -18.80 7.84
C ARG A 92 2.14 -20.04 6.97
N PRO A 93 1.18 -20.38 6.09
CA PRO A 93 1.25 -21.59 5.27
C PRO A 93 2.50 -21.68 4.39
N LEU A 94 3.07 -20.52 4.02
CA LEU A 94 4.22 -20.41 3.11
C LEU A 94 5.56 -20.25 3.85
N ILE A 95 5.60 -20.36 5.19
CA ILE A 95 6.77 -19.99 5.99
C ILE A 95 8.06 -20.70 5.57
N SER A 96 7.95 -21.94 5.08
CA SER A 96 9.08 -22.78 4.66
C SER A 96 9.20 -22.94 3.14
N TYR A 97 8.39 -22.24 2.35
CA TYR A 97 8.38 -22.38 0.90
C TYR A 97 9.44 -21.47 0.29
N ASP A 98 10.12 -21.97 -0.75
CA ASP A 98 10.95 -21.12 -1.58
C ASP A 98 10.12 -20.34 -2.61
N LYS A 99 10.75 -19.35 -3.25
CA LYS A 99 10.09 -18.46 -4.21
C LYS A 99 9.54 -19.23 -5.42
N GLU A 100 10.27 -20.20 -5.95
CA GLU A 100 9.83 -20.97 -7.12
C GLU A 100 8.61 -21.81 -6.79
N HIS A 101 8.57 -22.41 -5.61
CA HIS A 101 7.40 -23.15 -5.13
C HIS A 101 6.18 -22.22 -5.02
N ILE A 102 6.33 -21.03 -4.44
CA ILE A 102 5.24 -20.05 -4.34
C ILE A 102 4.73 -19.63 -5.73
N ILE A 103 5.64 -19.38 -6.68
CA ILE A 103 5.28 -19.03 -8.06
C ILE A 103 4.54 -20.18 -8.75
N ASN A 104 5.02 -21.42 -8.59
CA ASN A 104 4.39 -22.59 -9.17
C ASN A 104 3.01 -22.86 -8.56
N LEU A 105 2.85 -22.64 -7.26
CA LEU A 105 1.56 -22.70 -6.59
C LEU A 105 0.62 -21.61 -7.13
N ALA A 106 1.10 -20.37 -7.29
CA ALA A 106 0.34 -19.27 -7.87
C ALA A 106 -0.12 -19.58 -9.31
N ARG A 107 0.72 -20.22 -10.13
CA ARG A 107 0.33 -20.74 -11.45
C ARG A 107 -0.78 -21.77 -11.35
N GLN A 108 -0.60 -22.76 -10.47
CA GLN A 108 -1.55 -23.86 -10.29
C GLN A 108 -2.94 -23.38 -9.86
N ILE A 109 -3.01 -22.38 -8.96
CA ILE A 109 -4.27 -21.81 -8.48
C ILE A 109 -4.81 -20.68 -9.37
N GLY A 110 -4.08 -20.28 -10.40
CA GLY A 110 -4.48 -19.26 -11.37
C GLY A 110 -4.35 -17.82 -10.87
N THR A 111 -3.42 -17.54 -9.94
CA THR A 111 -3.16 -16.20 -9.41
C THR A 111 -1.89 -15.53 -9.90
N GLU A 112 -1.07 -16.21 -10.71
CA GLU A 112 0.21 -15.66 -11.20
C GLU A 112 0.03 -14.33 -11.93
N ASP A 113 -0.92 -14.25 -12.87
CA ASP A 113 -1.12 -13.04 -13.69
C ASP A 113 -1.57 -11.84 -12.83
N PHE A 114 -2.49 -12.07 -11.89
CA PHE A 114 -2.92 -11.05 -10.94
C PHE A 114 -1.76 -10.57 -10.05
N ALA A 115 -0.90 -11.50 -9.59
CA ALA A 115 0.25 -11.16 -8.77
C ALA A 115 1.30 -10.37 -9.56
N ARG A 116 1.51 -10.69 -10.84
CA ARG A 116 2.46 -10.01 -11.73
C ARG A 116 2.13 -8.53 -11.94
N THR A 117 0.84 -8.20 -11.95
CA THR A 117 0.37 -6.81 -12.11
C THR A 117 0.25 -6.06 -10.79
N MET A 118 0.44 -6.73 -9.65
CA MET A 118 0.23 -6.12 -8.34
C MET A 118 1.39 -5.18 -7.99
N PRO A 119 1.12 -3.90 -7.67
CA PRO A 119 2.15 -2.96 -7.26
C PRO A 119 2.68 -3.26 -5.85
N GLU A 120 3.99 -3.21 -5.68
CA GLU A 120 4.65 -3.41 -4.37
C GLU A 120 4.83 -2.08 -3.63
N TYR A 121 3.90 -1.73 -2.73
CA TYR A 121 3.94 -0.48 -1.96
C TYR A 121 5.06 -0.45 -0.91
N CYS A 122 5.23 -1.53 -0.14
CA CYS A 122 6.20 -1.56 0.96
C CYS A 122 7.66 -1.41 0.50
N GLY A 123 7.97 -1.83 -0.72
CA GLY A 123 9.31 -1.68 -1.32
C GLY A 123 9.60 -0.26 -1.84
N VAL A 124 8.58 0.59 -1.94
CA VAL A 124 8.70 2.01 -2.29
C VAL A 124 8.86 2.87 -1.04
N ILE A 125 8.34 2.44 0.10
CA ILE A 125 8.28 3.24 1.33
C ILE A 125 9.54 3.11 2.20
N SER A 126 10.24 1.96 2.20
CA SER A 126 11.40 1.76 3.09
C SER A 126 12.73 1.78 2.31
N LYS A 127 13.54 2.82 2.56
CA LYS A 127 14.96 2.86 2.15
C LYS A 127 15.78 1.98 3.12
N SER A 128 16.59 1.06 2.58
CA SER A 128 17.49 0.19 3.38
C SER A 128 16.82 -0.54 4.56
N PRO A 129 15.76 -1.35 4.30
CA PRO A 129 14.99 -2.02 5.36
C PRO A 129 15.89 -2.85 6.30
N THR A 130 15.71 -2.65 7.61
CA THR A 130 16.52 -3.32 8.61
C THR A 130 16.30 -4.84 8.62
N VAL A 131 17.35 -5.60 8.38
CA VAL A 131 17.33 -7.09 8.37
C VAL A 131 17.21 -7.67 9.78
N LYS A 132 17.69 -6.94 10.79
CA LYS A 132 17.66 -7.34 12.21
C LYS A 132 17.19 -6.17 13.07
N ALA A 133 15.88 -5.98 13.14
CA ALA A 133 15.32 -4.92 13.97
C ALA A 133 15.62 -5.17 15.46
N VAL A 134 15.93 -4.10 16.17
CA VAL A 134 16.19 -4.14 17.61
C VAL A 134 14.90 -3.78 18.32
N LYS A 135 14.41 -4.66 19.21
CA LYS A 135 13.12 -4.50 19.88
C LYS A 135 12.94 -3.10 20.50
N SER A 136 13.92 -2.64 21.28
CA SER A 136 13.85 -1.33 21.95
C SER A 136 13.80 -0.16 20.98
N LYS A 137 14.42 -0.27 19.79
CA LYS A 137 14.32 0.75 18.75
C LYS A 137 12.91 0.78 18.16
N ILE A 138 12.36 -0.40 17.84
CA ILE A 138 10.99 -0.50 17.31
C ILE A 138 9.97 0.08 18.29
N GLU A 139 10.08 -0.25 19.58
CA GLU A 139 9.19 0.29 20.61
C GLU A 139 9.33 1.82 20.76
N ALA A 140 10.55 2.34 20.75
CA ALA A 140 10.80 3.79 20.79
C ALA A 140 10.30 4.53 19.53
N GLU A 141 10.38 3.91 18.35
CA GLU A 141 9.79 4.48 17.13
C GLU A 141 8.26 4.44 17.19
N GLU A 142 7.65 3.37 17.73
CA GLU A 142 6.20 3.30 17.91
C GLU A 142 5.66 4.38 18.85
N GLU A 143 6.43 4.82 19.85
CA GLU A 143 6.03 5.92 20.73
C GLU A 143 5.83 7.25 19.99
N LYS A 144 6.41 7.40 18.79
CA LYS A 144 6.24 8.59 17.95
C LYS A 144 4.96 8.55 17.10
N PHE A 145 4.34 7.37 16.97
CA PHE A 145 3.16 7.16 16.14
C PHE A 145 1.88 7.45 16.92
N ASP A 146 0.99 8.27 16.37
CA ASP A 146 -0.34 8.48 16.94
C ASP A 146 -1.28 7.30 16.64
N PHE A 147 -1.49 6.44 17.63
CA PHE A 147 -2.38 5.27 17.52
C PHE A 147 -3.85 5.61 17.27
N SER A 148 -4.29 6.84 17.56
CA SER A 148 -5.67 7.26 17.27
C SER A 148 -5.97 7.24 15.76
N ILE A 149 -4.94 7.45 14.92
CA ILE A 149 -5.04 7.35 13.46
C ILE A 149 -5.38 5.90 13.06
N LEU A 150 -4.69 4.92 13.65
CA LEU A 150 -4.95 3.51 13.38
C LEU A 150 -6.36 3.11 13.82
N ASP A 151 -6.77 3.56 15.00
CA ASP A 151 -8.10 3.26 15.54
C ASP A 151 -9.20 3.81 14.63
N LYS A 152 -9.05 5.07 14.20
CA LYS A 152 -9.98 5.72 13.28
C LYS A 152 -10.12 4.95 11.96
N VAL A 153 -9.02 4.57 11.30
CA VAL A 153 -9.12 3.86 10.01
C VAL A 153 -9.75 2.47 10.14
N VAL A 154 -9.57 1.80 11.29
CA VAL A 154 -10.21 0.50 11.59
C VAL A 154 -11.70 0.65 11.91
N GLU A 155 -12.10 1.76 12.53
CA GLU A 155 -13.51 2.10 12.75
C GLU A 155 -14.23 2.42 11.43
N GLU A 156 -13.58 3.17 10.56
CA GLU A 156 -14.07 3.56 9.22
C GLU A 156 -13.97 2.44 8.17
N ALA A 157 -13.55 1.23 8.58
CA ALA A 157 -13.37 0.10 7.67
C ALA A 157 -14.66 -0.25 6.91
N ASN A 158 -14.58 -0.31 5.59
CA ASN A 158 -15.70 -0.68 4.73
C ASN A 158 -15.87 -2.20 4.69
N ASN A 159 -17.10 -2.68 4.94
CA ASN A 159 -17.43 -4.10 4.97
C ASN A 159 -18.33 -4.44 3.80
N VAL A 160 -17.82 -5.22 2.86
CA VAL A 160 -18.52 -5.58 1.63
C VAL A 160 -18.67 -7.11 1.58
N ASP A 161 -19.81 -7.60 1.10
CA ASP A 161 -19.92 -9.01 0.76
C ASP A 161 -19.07 -9.29 -0.49
N ILE A 162 -18.25 -10.33 -0.46
CA ILE A 162 -17.35 -10.65 -1.58
C ILE A 162 -18.10 -10.75 -2.93
N ARG A 163 -19.38 -11.11 -2.91
CA ARG A 163 -20.26 -11.24 -4.09
C ARG A 163 -20.57 -9.89 -4.75
N GLU A 164 -20.58 -8.82 -3.96
CA GLU A 164 -20.93 -7.47 -4.43
C GLU A 164 -19.72 -6.73 -5.02
N ILE A 165 -18.50 -7.16 -4.67
CA ILE A 165 -17.25 -6.56 -5.19
C ILE A 165 -17.15 -6.69 -6.71
N ALA A 166 -17.57 -7.83 -7.27
CA ALA A 166 -17.51 -8.05 -8.71
C ALA A 166 -18.38 -7.04 -9.48
N GLN A 167 -19.54 -6.68 -8.93
CA GLN A 167 -20.48 -5.74 -9.55
C GLN A 167 -19.95 -4.29 -9.50
N GLN A 168 -19.22 -3.93 -8.46
CA GLN A 168 -18.57 -2.61 -8.33
C GLN A 168 -17.36 -2.48 -9.28
N THR A 169 -16.63 -3.56 -9.54
CA THR A 169 -15.42 -3.54 -10.38
C THR A 169 -15.73 -3.36 -11.87
N GLU A 170 -16.92 -3.77 -12.34
CA GLU A 170 -17.34 -3.62 -13.74
C GLU A 170 -17.79 -2.19 -14.09
N GLN A 171 -18.06 -1.32 -13.11
CA GLN A 171 -18.67 -0.01 -13.36
C GLN A 171 -17.70 1.13 -13.67
N GLU A 172 -16.41 1.04 -13.31
CA GLU A 172 -15.45 2.13 -13.58
C GLU A 172 -14.05 1.58 -13.86
N VAL A 173 -13.78 1.14 -15.10
CA VAL A 173 -12.39 1.06 -15.57
C VAL A 173 -11.95 2.47 -15.93
N VAL A 174 -11.51 3.21 -14.92
CA VAL A 174 -10.91 4.52 -15.13
C VAL A 174 -9.52 4.31 -15.72
N GLU A 175 -9.37 4.54 -17.03
CA GLU A 175 -8.04 4.57 -17.63
C GLU A 175 -7.34 5.90 -17.31
N VAL A 176 -6.11 5.78 -16.80
CA VAL A 176 -5.21 6.92 -16.61
C VAL A 176 -4.24 6.98 -17.78
N GLU A 177 -4.28 8.09 -18.49
CA GLU A 177 -3.37 8.38 -19.59
C GLU A 177 -1.92 8.52 -19.08
N THR A 178 -0.98 7.87 -19.77
CA THR A 178 0.46 8.01 -19.52
C THR A 178 1.08 8.82 -20.66
N VAL A 179 1.83 9.87 -20.32
CA VAL A 179 2.45 10.78 -21.28
C VAL A 179 3.97 10.86 -21.08
N ASN A 180 4.68 11.10 -22.18
CA ASN A 180 6.13 11.28 -22.24
C ASN A 180 6.54 12.69 -22.71
N GLY A 181 5.59 13.59 -22.89
CA GLY A 181 5.80 14.97 -23.30
C GLY A 181 4.79 15.90 -22.64
N PHE A 182 4.96 17.21 -22.87
CA PHE A 182 4.23 18.26 -22.17
C PHE A 182 3.31 19.04 -23.09
N GLY A 183 2.07 19.23 -22.65
CA GLY A 183 1.16 20.24 -23.16
C GLY A 183 1.41 21.62 -22.55
N PRO A 184 0.78 22.67 -23.09
CA PRO A 184 0.99 24.06 -22.65
C PRO A 184 0.49 24.36 -21.22
N ASN A 185 -0.42 23.53 -20.67
CA ASN A 185 -1.01 23.70 -19.33
C ASN A 185 -0.58 22.58 -18.35
N ASP A 186 0.43 21.80 -18.73
CA ASP A 186 0.87 20.68 -17.94
C ASP A 186 1.84 21.14 -16.84
N VAL A 187 1.72 20.54 -15.67
CA VAL A 187 2.64 20.73 -14.54
C VAL A 187 2.99 19.36 -13.99
N ILE A 188 4.26 19.13 -13.69
CA ILE A 188 4.68 17.90 -13.04
C ILE A 188 4.40 18.02 -11.55
N LEU A 189 3.70 17.03 -11.01
CA LEU A 189 3.54 16.83 -9.58
C LEU A 189 4.49 15.72 -9.13
N ASP A 190 5.58 16.09 -8.47
CA ASP A 190 6.49 15.13 -7.85
C ASP A 190 5.87 14.60 -6.56
N ILE A 191 5.42 13.34 -6.61
CA ILE A 191 4.68 12.69 -5.54
C ILE A 191 5.55 11.77 -4.67
N ARG A 192 6.87 11.78 -4.88
CA ARG A 192 7.81 11.02 -4.04
C ARG A 192 7.82 11.56 -2.60
N SER A 193 8.44 10.82 -1.69
CA SER A 193 8.69 11.32 -0.33
C SER A 193 9.55 12.59 -0.35
N ILE A 194 9.46 13.42 0.70
CA ILE A 194 10.24 14.67 0.81
C ILE A 194 11.74 14.36 0.73
N ASP A 195 12.20 13.31 1.42
CA ASP A 195 13.61 12.92 1.41
C ASP A 195 14.09 12.50 0.02
N GLU A 196 13.28 11.78 -0.77
CA GLU A 196 13.63 11.45 -2.16
C GLU A 196 13.72 12.69 -3.06
N GLN A 197 12.89 13.70 -2.81
CA GLN A 197 12.92 14.94 -3.55
C GLN A 197 14.13 15.79 -3.19
N GLU A 198 14.51 15.83 -1.91
CA GLU A 198 15.71 16.51 -1.44
C GLU A 198 16.99 15.80 -1.91
N ASP A 199 17.05 14.46 -1.80
CA ASP A 199 18.18 13.64 -2.24
C ASP A 199 18.42 13.73 -3.75
N LYS A 200 17.33 13.68 -4.53
CA LYS A 200 17.36 13.70 -6.00
C LYS A 200 16.26 14.62 -6.53
N PRO A 201 16.49 15.95 -6.56
CA PRO A 201 15.52 16.90 -7.07
C PRO A 201 15.20 16.64 -8.54
N LEU A 202 13.92 16.50 -8.86
CA LEU A 202 13.49 16.39 -10.25
C LEU A 202 13.61 17.76 -10.91
N LYS A 203 14.43 17.85 -11.96
CA LYS A 203 14.55 19.03 -12.81
C LYS A 203 14.26 18.62 -14.25
N VAL A 204 13.23 19.22 -14.83
CA VAL A 204 12.82 18.99 -16.22
C VAL A 204 12.75 20.34 -16.90
N GLU A 205 13.39 20.47 -18.06
CA GLU A 205 13.37 21.72 -18.81
C GLU A 205 12.00 21.95 -19.47
N GLY A 206 11.52 23.19 -19.40
CA GLY A 206 10.30 23.62 -20.10
C GLY A 206 8.98 23.30 -19.41
N ILE A 207 8.99 22.86 -18.14
CA ILE A 207 7.78 22.61 -17.36
C ILE A 207 7.99 22.92 -15.87
N ASP A 208 6.94 23.40 -15.21
CA ASP A 208 6.94 23.60 -13.75
C ASP A 208 6.90 22.24 -13.03
N VAL A 209 7.70 22.11 -11.97
CA VAL A 209 7.69 20.95 -11.07
C VAL A 209 7.22 21.41 -9.69
N VAL A 210 6.10 20.87 -9.23
CA VAL A 210 5.53 21.12 -7.90
C VAL A 210 5.71 19.87 -7.04
N SER A 211 6.11 20.07 -5.79
CA SER A 211 6.20 18.99 -4.81
C SER A 211 4.86 18.79 -4.11
N LEU A 212 4.34 17.57 -4.14
CA LEU A 212 3.25 17.14 -3.26
C LEU A 212 3.35 15.64 -3.00
N PRO A 213 3.97 15.21 -1.88
CA PRO A 213 4.13 13.80 -1.56
C PRO A 213 2.82 13.02 -1.59
N PHE A 214 2.87 11.77 -2.03
CA PHE A 214 1.65 10.99 -2.32
C PHE A 214 0.66 10.89 -1.15
N TYR A 215 1.16 10.80 0.08
CA TYR A 215 0.33 10.68 1.29
C TYR A 215 -0.39 11.98 1.69
N LYS A 216 -0.12 13.09 0.98
CA LYS A 216 -0.86 14.37 1.10
C LYS A 216 -1.82 14.59 -0.06
N LEU A 217 -1.81 13.75 -1.09
CA LEU A 217 -2.62 13.97 -2.30
C LEU A 217 -4.12 14.00 -1.97
N SER A 218 -4.63 13.02 -1.22
CA SER A 218 -6.05 12.94 -0.89
C SER A 218 -6.61 14.19 -0.21
N THR A 219 -5.78 14.91 0.55
CA THR A 219 -6.21 16.07 1.35
C THR A 219 -5.82 17.41 0.74
N LYS A 220 -4.79 17.47 -0.11
CA LYS A 220 -4.22 18.70 -0.65
C LYS A 220 -4.35 18.85 -2.15
N PHE A 221 -4.69 17.80 -2.89
CA PHE A 221 -4.82 17.89 -4.34
C PHE A 221 -5.95 18.86 -4.75
N GLY A 222 -7.04 18.90 -3.99
CA GLY A 222 -8.15 19.85 -4.23
C GLY A 222 -7.78 21.32 -4.05
N ASP A 223 -6.71 21.63 -3.31
CA ASP A 223 -6.22 23.00 -3.11
C ASP A 223 -5.39 23.51 -4.32
N LEU A 224 -5.00 22.61 -5.24
CA LEU A 224 -4.23 22.94 -6.42
C LEU A 224 -5.08 23.62 -7.51
N ASP A 225 -4.43 24.27 -8.48
CA ASP A 225 -5.10 24.86 -9.64
C ASP A 225 -5.73 23.77 -10.52
N GLN A 226 -7.06 23.67 -10.47
CA GLN A 226 -7.83 22.65 -11.20
C GLN A 226 -7.95 22.93 -12.71
N ASN A 227 -7.52 24.10 -13.18
CA ASN A 227 -7.47 24.40 -14.63
C ASN A 227 -6.21 23.86 -15.31
N ARG A 228 -5.22 23.41 -14.53
CA ARG A 228 -3.99 22.78 -15.04
C ARG A 228 -4.14 21.27 -15.13
N THR A 229 -3.35 20.66 -16.00
CA THR A 229 -3.18 19.21 -16.05
C THR A 229 -2.02 18.81 -15.16
N TRP A 230 -2.27 17.96 -14.16
CA TRP A 230 -1.25 17.48 -13.23
C TRP A 230 -0.69 16.15 -13.71
N LEU A 231 0.61 16.15 -14.01
CA LEU A 231 1.35 14.97 -14.43
C LEU A 231 2.06 14.37 -13.21
N LEU A 232 1.48 13.31 -12.63
CA LEU A 232 2.04 12.66 -11.44
C LEU A 232 3.31 11.90 -11.79
N TRP A 233 4.35 12.11 -11.00
CA TRP A 233 5.64 11.48 -11.22
C TRP A 233 6.25 10.86 -9.95
N CYS A 234 6.76 9.64 -10.10
CA CYS A 234 7.60 8.94 -9.14
C CYS A 234 8.61 8.07 -9.91
N GLU A 235 9.74 7.72 -9.29
CA GLU A 235 10.87 7.08 -9.99
C GLU A 235 10.49 5.76 -10.70
N ARG A 236 9.66 4.93 -10.09
CA ARG A 236 9.21 3.65 -10.69
C ARG A 236 7.92 3.76 -11.51
N GLY A 237 7.22 4.90 -11.46
CA GLY A 237 5.90 5.14 -12.06
C GLY A 237 4.73 4.36 -11.42
N VAL A 238 5.00 3.47 -10.47
CA VAL A 238 3.98 2.66 -9.79
C VAL A 238 3.06 3.53 -8.95
N MET A 239 3.62 4.40 -8.10
CA MET A 239 2.83 5.32 -7.27
C MET A 239 2.09 6.33 -8.14
N SER A 240 2.71 6.84 -9.20
CA SER A 240 2.05 7.78 -10.12
C SER A 240 0.75 7.23 -10.65
N ARG A 241 0.78 5.99 -11.17
CA ARG A 241 -0.40 5.36 -11.77
C ARG A 241 -1.50 5.12 -10.75
N LEU A 242 -1.15 4.65 -9.56
CA LEU A 242 -2.12 4.34 -8.51
C LEU A 242 -2.78 5.58 -7.94
N GLN A 243 -1.98 6.60 -7.65
CA GLN A 243 -2.50 7.87 -7.14
C GLN A 243 -3.33 8.60 -8.20
N ALA A 244 -2.95 8.50 -9.48
CA ALA A 244 -3.77 9.05 -10.54
C ALA A 244 -5.12 8.33 -10.70
N LEU A 245 -5.16 7.01 -10.55
CA LEU A 245 -6.42 6.24 -10.55
C LEU A 245 -7.31 6.69 -9.40
N TYR A 246 -6.73 6.75 -8.20
CA TYR A 246 -7.44 7.17 -6.99
C TYR A 246 -8.00 8.59 -7.08
N LEU A 247 -7.21 9.56 -7.58
CA LEU A 247 -7.69 10.93 -7.79
C LEU A 247 -8.83 10.99 -8.82
N ARG A 248 -8.79 10.15 -9.86
CA ARG A 248 -9.89 10.08 -10.82
C ARG A 248 -11.15 9.46 -10.23
N GLU A 249 -11.03 8.44 -9.38
CA GLU A 249 -12.16 7.89 -8.61
C GLU A 249 -12.78 8.95 -7.67
N GLN A 250 -11.97 9.91 -7.20
CA GLN A 250 -12.46 11.09 -6.45
C GLN A 250 -13.07 12.19 -7.34
N GLY A 251 -13.09 12.01 -8.66
CA GLY A 251 -13.68 12.94 -9.63
C GLY A 251 -12.69 13.92 -10.30
N PHE A 252 -11.39 13.81 -10.02
CA PHE A 252 -10.37 14.67 -10.65
C PHE A 252 -10.00 14.14 -12.04
N ASN A 253 -10.48 14.80 -13.10
CA ASN A 253 -10.24 14.39 -14.49
C ASN A 253 -8.96 14.96 -15.12
N ASN A 254 -8.36 15.97 -14.48
CA ASN A 254 -7.18 16.71 -14.94
C ASN A 254 -5.85 16.04 -14.51
N VAL A 255 -5.85 14.72 -14.36
CA VAL A 255 -4.71 13.93 -13.85
C VAL A 255 -4.21 12.95 -14.91
N LYS A 256 -2.89 12.93 -15.10
CA LYS A 256 -2.16 11.99 -15.98
C LYS A 256 -0.89 11.49 -15.29
N VAL A 257 -0.25 10.47 -15.86
CA VAL A 257 1.04 9.94 -15.37
C VAL A 257 2.16 10.38 -16.30
N TYR A 258 3.20 11.01 -15.74
CA TYR A 258 4.43 11.29 -16.49
C TYR A 258 5.38 10.10 -16.44
N ARG A 259 5.79 9.63 -17.62
CA ARG A 259 6.86 8.65 -17.82
C ARG A 259 7.83 9.18 -18.88
N PRO A 260 8.98 9.75 -18.48
CA PRO A 260 10.04 10.11 -19.43
C PRO A 260 10.59 8.90 -20.18
#